data_AF-A0A358N3F7-F1
#
_entry.id   AF-A0A358N3F7-F1
#
_cell.length_a   1.000
_cell.length_b   1.000
_cell.length_c   1.000
_cell.angle_alpha   90.00
_cell.angle_beta   90.00
_cell.angle_gamma   90.00
#
_symmetry.space_group_name_H-M   'P 1'
#
loop_
_entity.id
_entity.type
_entity.pdbx_description
1 polymer ?
#
loop_
_entity_poly.entity_id
_entity_poly.type
_entity_poly.pdbx_seq_one_letter_code
_entity_poly.pdbx_strand_id
1 'polypeptide(L)'
;MASRSGGETTTARQSGSVEGEFFGLREWQTGDSRKWIHWRTTARLGEPAVRQFEQQRRFDTCIVVDAFCEDSEADENVELAISLAATVLTHLSSSPSNQMMLACAGTESTAVIGGGSTAGKRRMLELLSELEHTPRPDISAAIAKATQIVSRGQDLLVISPRSLEQASAENAGLARSFTPWTRTGNFRWINVSSREIDQWVASPRKETLNSTALATQNQSDQTPSEPEGTRDDQVTPRSEPDSHALPATRNPSAAPAEDRHS
;
A
#
# COMPACT_ATOMS: atom_id res chain seq x y z
N MET A 1 44.33 -21.58 -38.17
CA MET A 1 43.29 -20.57 -38.48
C MET A 1 42.06 -20.91 -37.65
N ALA A 2 41.79 -20.15 -36.60
CA ALA A 2 40.54 -20.24 -35.83
C ALA A 2 39.90 -18.85 -35.84
N SER A 3 38.69 -18.79 -36.38
CA SER A 3 37.98 -17.56 -36.71
C SER A 3 37.46 -16.87 -35.44
N ARG A 4 37.60 -15.54 -35.42
CA ARG A 4 36.96 -14.63 -34.47
C ARG A 4 35.51 -14.38 -34.93
N SER A 5 34.57 -14.44 -34.00
CA SER A 5 33.25 -13.78 -34.09
C SER A 5 32.73 -13.69 -32.65
N GLY A 6 32.81 -12.52 -32.02
CA GLY A 6 31.65 -11.62 -31.87
C GLY A 6 31.03 -11.91 -30.50
N GLY A 7 31.31 -11.15 -29.43
CA GLY A 7 31.08 -9.72 -29.36
C GLY A 7 29.66 -9.44 -28.85
N GLU A 8 29.21 -10.11 -27.79
CA GLU A 8 27.98 -9.75 -27.09
C GLU A 8 28.31 -8.76 -25.97
N THR A 9 28.19 -7.49 -26.34
CA THR A 9 28.16 -6.37 -25.42
C THR A 9 26.86 -6.43 -24.62
N THR A 10 26.81 -7.23 -23.55
CA THR A 10 25.81 -7.00 -22.51
C THR A 10 26.22 -5.73 -21.80
N THR A 11 25.55 -4.65 -22.18
CA THR A 11 25.61 -3.33 -21.54
C THR A 11 25.51 -3.51 -20.03
N ALA A 12 26.65 -3.29 -19.36
CA ALA A 12 26.72 -3.14 -17.93
C ALA A 12 25.67 -2.11 -17.52
N ARG A 13 24.63 -2.56 -16.83
CA ARG A 13 23.82 -1.65 -16.00
C ARG A 13 24.83 -0.97 -15.08
N GLN A 14 24.96 0.34 -15.24
CA GLN A 14 25.78 1.21 -14.40
C GLN A 14 25.70 0.75 -12.95
N SER A 15 26.80 0.24 -12.41
CA SER A 15 26.99 0.05 -10.98
C SER A 15 27.21 1.42 -10.34
N GLY A 16 26.14 2.21 -10.28
CA GLY A 16 26.06 3.42 -9.46
C GLY A 16 25.71 3.01 -8.04
N SER A 17 26.62 3.30 -7.10
CA SER A 17 26.42 3.44 -5.65
C SER A 17 25.14 2.79 -5.07
N VAL A 18 25.15 1.48 -4.84
CA VAL A 18 24.20 0.87 -3.91
C VAL A 18 25.02 0.26 -2.79
N GLU A 19 25.13 0.98 -1.69
CA GLU A 19 25.51 0.40 -0.41
C GLU A 19 24.33 -0.47 0.05
N GLY A 20 24.44 -1.78 -0.17
CA GLY A 20 23.52 -2.79 0.36
C GLY A 20 24.11 -3.48 1.59
N GLU A 21 23.41 -4.49 2.11
CA GLU A 21 23.97 -5.36 3.15
C GLU A 21 25.11 -6.22 2.60
N PHE A 22 26.12 -6.53 3.42
CA PHE A 22 27.24 -7.36 3.00
C PHE A 22 26.74 -8.78 2.69
N PHE A 23 26.85 -9.18 1.43
CA PHE A 23 26.41 -10.49 0.95
C PHE A 23 27.55 -11.52 0.96
N GLY A 24 28.77 -11.08 0.61
CA GLY A 24 29.91 -12.00 0.53
C GLY A 24 31.17 -11.37 -0.04
N LEU A 25 32.16 -12.22 -0.31
CA LEU A 25 33.40 -11.84 -0.98
C LEU A 25 33.49 -12.54 -2.33
N ARG A 26 34.01 -11.81 -3.32
CA ARG A 26 34.39 -12.37 -4.61
C ARG A 26 35.78 -11.94 -5.04
N GLU A 27 36.32 -12.60 -6.04
CA GLU A 27 37.53 -12.16 -6.74
C GLU A 27 37.31 -10.83 -7.46
N TRP A 28 38.36 -10.01 -7.47
CA TRP A 28 38.39 -8.75 -8.20
C TRP A 28 38.25 -8.96 -9.71
N GLN A 29 37.43 -8.11 -10.32
CA GLN A 29 37.26 -8.04 -11.77
C GLN A 29 37.62 -6.64 -12.26
N THR A 30 38.12 -6.55 -13.49
CA THR A 30 38.48 -5.27 -14.10
C THR A 30 37.22 -4.40 -14.26
N GLY A 31 37.19 -3.26 -13.56
CA GLY A 31 36.03 -2.37 -13.50
C GLY A 31 35.48 -2.17 -12.08
N ASP A 32 35.91 -2.98 -11.13
CA ASP A 32 35.49 -2.86 -9.73
C ASP A 32 36.00 -1.58 -9.07
N SER A 33 35.22 -1.09 -8.10
CA SER A 33 35.64 0.04 -7.28
C SER A 33 36.66 -0.43 -6.23
N ARG A 34 37.82 0.23 -6.18
CA ARG A 34 38.84 -0.01 -5.14
C ARG A 34 38.31 0.22 -3.72
N LYS A 35 37.25 1.03 -3.57
CA LYS A 35 36.59 1.29 -2.27
C LYS A 35 35.95 0.02 -1.67
N TRP A 36 35.70 -1.00 -2.49
CA TRP A 36 35.05 -2.23 -2.07
C TRP A 36 36.03 -3.37 -1.81
N ILE A 37 37.34 -3.13 -1.88
CA ILE A 37 38.35 -4.15 -1.57
C ILE A 37 38.31 -4.45 -0.06
N HIS A 38 38.14 -5.73 0.28
CA HIS A 38 38.25 -6.20 1.65
C HIS A 38 39.71 -6.47 2.00
N TRP A 39 40.43 -5.42 2.39
CA TRP A 39 41.89 -5.46 2.61
C TRP A 39 42.37 -6.58 3.52
N ARG A 40 41.61 -6.92 4.58
CA ARG A 40 41.96 -8.02 5.49
C ARG A 40 41.96 -9.38 4.80
N THR A 41 41.04 -9.62 3.87
CA THR A 41 40.99 -10.90 3.13
C THR A 41 42.03 -10.91 2.02
N THR A 42 42.18 -9.78 1.31
CA THR A 42 43.24 -9.58 0.31
C THR A 42 44.62 -9.86 0.87
N ALA A 43 44.93 -9.34 2.07
CA ALA A 43 46.21 -9.58 2.73
C ALA A 43 46.44 -11.06 3.09
N ARG A 44 45.37 -11.83 3.35
CA ARG A 44 45.47 -13.25 3.70
C ARG A 44 45.60 -14.15 2.47
N LEU A 45 44.93 -13.81 1.36
CA LEU A 45 44.89 -14.62 0.15
C LEU A 45 45.96 -14.22 -0.88
N GLY A 46 46.55 -13.03 -0.76
CA GLY A 46 47.51 -12.50 -1.74
C GLY A 46 46.85 -11.94 -3.01
N GLU A 47 45.54 -12.11 -3.15
CA GLU A 47 44.76 -11.66 -4.32
C GLU A 47 43.62 -10.70 -3.89
N PRO A 48 43.31 -9.65 -4.67
CA PRO A 48 42.28 -8.68 -4.29
C PRO A 48 40.88 -9.31 -4.20
N ALA A 49 40.32 -9.31 -2.99
CA ALA A 49 38.94 -9.72 -2.73
C ALA A 49 38.02 -8.49 -2.62
N VAL A 50 36.89 -8.52 -3.30
CA VAL A 50 35.89 -7.43 -3.37
C VAL A 50 34.64 -7.81 -2.58
N ARG A 51 34.14 -6.88 -1.75
CA ARG A 51 32.86 -7.00 -1.05
C ARG A 51 31.73 -7.00 -2.08
N GLN A 52 30.93 -8.06 -2.07
CA GLN A 52 29.62 -8.06 -2.72
C GLN A 52 28.59 -7.58 -1.72
N PHE A 53 27.75 -6.68 -2.17
CA PHE A 53 26.58 -6.23 -1.43
C PHE A 53 25.35 -6.91 -2.04
N GLU A 54 24.37 -7.24 -1.20
CA GLU A 54 23.09 -7.73 -1.67
C GLU A 54 22.44 -6.62 -2.51
N GLN A 55 22.16 -6.91 -3.78
CA GLN A 55 21.39 -5.99 -4.59
C GLN A 55 19.93 -6.12 -4.17
N GLN A 56 19.53 -5.28 -3.22
CA GLN A 56 18.15 -5.25 -2.76
C GLN A 56 17.25 -4.97 -3.97
N ARG A 57 16.36 -5.92 -4.29
CA ARG A 57 15.38 -5.74 -5.37
C ARG A 57 14.47 -4.59 -4.97
N ARG A 58 14.56 -3.48 -5.70
CA ARG A 58 13.67 -2.34 -5.54
C ARG A 58 12.48 -2.55 -6.46
N PHE A 59 11.29 -2.64 -5.88
CA PHE A 59 10.05 -2.57 -6.63
C PHE A 59 9.62 -1.11 -6.74
N ASP A 60 9.46 -0.65 -7.98
CA ASP A 60 8.85 0.62 -8.31
C ASP A 60 7.49 0.29 -8.93
N THR A 61 6.42 0.27 -8.13
CA THR A 61 5.11 -0.26 -8.55
C THR A 61 4.01 0.78 -8.38
N CYS A 62 3.24 1.00 -9.44
CA CYS A 62 1.99 1.74 -9.44
C CYS A 62 0.83 0.72 -9.38
N ILE A 63 0.06 0.77 -8.30
CA ILE A 63 -1.14 -0.04 -8.10
C ILE A 63 -2.34 0.85 -8.36
N VAL A 64 -3.21 0.42 -9.26
CA VAL A 64 -4.49 1.06 -9.56
C VAL A 64 -5.61 0.16 -9.10
N VAL A 65 -6.54 0.70 -8.31
CA VAL A 65 -7.74 -0.01 -7.85
C VAL A 65 -8.95 0.56 -8.57
N ASP A 66 -9.68 -0.32 -9.26
CA ASP A 66 -10.93 -0.02 -9.95
C ASP A 66 -12.12 -0.40 -9.04
N ALA A 67 -12.80 0.60 -8.46
CA ALA A 67 -13.98 0.40 -7.63
C ALA A 67 -15.26 0.40 -8.48
N PHE A 68 -15.27 -0.42 -9.52
CA PHE A 68 -16.42 -0.61 -10.41
C PHE A 68 -17.47 -1.48 -9.72
N CYS A 69 -18.70 -0.99 -9.64
CA CYS A 69 -19.86 -1.78 -9.23
C CYS A 69 -21.09 -1.32 -10.01
N GLU A 70 -21.80 -2.24 -10.66
CA GLU A 70 -23.04 -1.92 -11.41
C GLU A 70 -24.20 -1.56 -10.47
N ASP A 71 -24.26 -2.22 -9.31
CA ASP A 71 -25.31 -2.06 -8.32
C ASP A 71 -24.94 -1.05 -7.23
N SER A 72 -25.96 -0.50 -6.56
CA SER A 72 -25.74 0.43 -5.45
C SER A 72 -25.28 -0.27 -4.17
N GLU A 73 -25.44 -1.59 -4.06
CA GLU A 73 -24.94 -2.36 -2.92
C GLU A 73 -23.46 -2.70 -3.10
N ALA A 74 -22.74 -2.81 -1.99
CA ALA A 74 -21.32 -3.13 -2.00
C ALA A 74 -21.10 -4.53 -2.61
N ASP A 75 -20.50 -4.59 -3.80
CA ASP A 75 -20.11 -5.84 -4.45
C ASP A 75 -18.91 -6.45 -3.70
N GLU A 76 -19.04 -7.72 -3.32
CA GLU A 76 -17.96 -8.50 -2.69
C GLU A 76 -16.66 -8.46 -3.52
N ASN A 77 -16.76 -8.33 -4.85
CA ASN A 77 -15.60 -8.20 -5.73
C ASN A 77 -14.87 -6.87 -5.56
N VAL A 78 -15.56 -5.77 -5.26
CA VAL A 78 -14.91 -4.48 -4.98
C VAL A 78 -14.14 -4.58 -3.67
N GLU A 79 -14.76 -5.13 -2.62
CA GLU A 79 -14.10 -5.37 -1.33
C GLU A 79 -12.90 -6.31 -1.47
N LEU A 80 -12.99 -7.32 -2.34
CA LEU A 80 -11.89 -8.21 -2.68
C LEU A 80 -10.74 -7.46 -3.39
N ALA A 81 -11.05 -6.57 -4.33
CA ALA A 81 -10.07 -5.75 -5.01
C ALA A 81 -9.34 -4.81 -4.04
N ILE A 82 -10.08 -4.16 -3.13
CA ILE A 82 -9.53 -3.30 -2.07
C ILE A 82 -8.64 -4.11 -1.12
N SER A 83 -9.11 -5.27 -0.67
CA SER A 83 -8.37 -6.17 0.23
C SER A 83 -7.08 -6.71 -0.40
N LEU A 84 -7.14 -7.07 -1.69
CA LEU A 84 -5.96 -7.49 -2.44
C LEU A 84 -4.95 -6.36 -2.57
N ALA A 85 -5.40 -5.15 -2.91
CA ALA A 85 -4.53 -3.98 -2.99
C ALA A 85 -3.85 -3.70 -1.64
N ALA A 86 -4.60 -3.70 -0.54
CA ALA A 86 -4.07 -3.52 0.82
C ALA A 86 -3.02 -4.59 1.19
N THR A 87 -3.26 -5.83 0.77
CA THR A 87 -2.33 -6.95 0.97
C THR A 87 -1.03 -6.74 0.20
N VAL A 88 -1.11 -6.40 -1.09
CA VAL A 88 0.07 -6.12 -1.92
C VAL A 88 0.86 -4.95 -1.36
N LEU A 89 0.20 -3.84 -1.00
CA LEU A 89 0.83 -2.68 -0.39
C LEU A 89 1.54 -3.03 0.92
N THR A 90 0.89 -3.81 1.77
CA THR A 90 1.47 -4.25 3.04
C THR A 90 2.69 -5.14 2.82
N HIS A 91 2.61 -6.08 1.89
CA HIS A 91 3.73 -6.94 1.55
C HIS A 91 4.93 -6.12 1.02
N LEU A 92 4.70 -5.26 0.04
CA LEU A 92 5.74 -4.42 -0.56
C LEU A 92 6.31 -3.38 0.42
N SER A 93 5.53 -2.92 1.40
CA SER A 93 6.00 -2.00 2.45
C SER A 93 7.04 -2.60 3.40
N SER A 94 7.24 -3.93 3.39
CA SER A 94 8.21 -4.61 4.24
C SER A 94 9.67 -4.27 3.88
N SER A 95 9.91 -3.79 2.66
CA SER A 95 11.22 -3.33 2.20
C SER A 95 11.23 -1.81 2.03
N PRO A 96 12.06 -1.06 2.78
CA PRO A 96 12.09 0.40 2.73
C PRO A 96 12.63 0.95 1.39
N SER A 97 13.25 0.09 0.59
CA SER A 97 13.79 0.43 -0.73
C SER A 97 12.73 0.38 -1.84
N ASN A 98 11.52 -0.12 -1.56
CA ASN A 98 10.41 -0.14 -2.50
C ASN A 98 9.71 1.22 -2.58
N GLN A 99 9.41 1.67 -3.79
CA GLN A 99 8.56 2.81 -4.04
C GLN A 99 7.22 2.31 -4.56
N MET A 100 6.16 2.65 -3.84
CA MET A 100 4.81 2.29 -4.25
C MET A 100 4.02 3.56 -4.52
N MET A 101 3.11 3.44 -5.47
CA MET A 101 2.07 4.42 -5.72
C MET A 101 0.73 3.71 -5.71
N LEU A 102 -0.25 4.34 -5.08
CA LEU A 102 -1.62 3.90 -5.14
C LEU A 102 -2.43 4.94 -5.90
N ALA A 103 -3.19 4.49 -6.89
CA ALA A 103 -4.24 5.26 -7.52
C ALA A 103 -5.58 4.55 -7.37
N CYS A 104 -6.62 5.28 -7.02
CA CYS A 104 -7.96 4.74 -6.85
C CYS A 104 -8.87 5.36 -7.91
N ALA A 105 -9.68 4.53 -8.56
CA ALA A 105 -10.74 4.95 -9.46
C ALA A 105 -12.08 4.54 -8.82
N GLY A 106 -12.69 5.47 -8.11
CA GLY A 106 -14.02 5.33 -7.52
C GLY A 106 -14.93 6.47 -7.96
N THR A 107 -15.82 6.92 -7.06
CA THR A 107 -16.60 8.16 -7.25
C THR A 107 -15.70 9.35 -7.61
N GLU A 108 -14.52 9.39 -7.00
CA GLU A 108 -13.42 10.25 -7.40
C GLU A 108 -12.18 9.44 -7.80
N SER A 109 -11.42 9.96 -8.76
CA SER A 109 -10.09 9.44 -9.06
C SER A 109 -9.06 10.09 -8.12
N THR A 110 -8.25 9.32 -7.42
CA THR A 110 -7.20 9.85 -6.53
C THR A 110 -5.88 9.13 -6.75
N ALA A 111 -4.76 9.74 -6.36
CA ALA A 111 -3.45 9.09 -6.40
C ALA A 111 -2.54 9.61 -5.28
N VAL A 112 -1.74 8.72 -4.71
CA VAL A 112 -0.76 9.05 -3.67
C VAL A 112 0.51 8.21 -3.84
N ILE A 113 1.64 8.79 -3.44
CA ILE A 113 2.90 8.05 -3.30
C ILE A 113 3.03 7.55 -1.86
N GLY A 114 3.30 6.25 -1.71
CA GLY A 114 3.74 5.66 -0.46
C GLY A 114 5.07 4.96 -0.65
N GLY A 115 6.17 5.69 -0.63
CA GLY A 115 7.51 5.11 -0.67
C GLY A 115 7.92 4.57 0.70
N GLY A 116 8.35 3.30 0.77
CA GLY A 116 9.08 2.59 1.85
C GLY A 116 8.82 2.87 3.33
N SER A 117 7.83 3.69 3.67
CA SER A 117 7.68 4.37 4.95
C SER A 117 6.33 4.03 5.56
N THR A 118 6.30 3.98 6.90
CA THR A 118 5.09 3.73 7.67
C THR A 118 4.01 4.79 7.42
N ALA A 119 4.41 6.06 7.25
CA ALA A 119 3.48 7.15 6.97
C ALA A 119 2.83 7.02 5.58
N GLY A 120 3.64 6.70 4.55
CA GLY A 120 3.14 6.45 3.19
C GLY A 120 2.19 5.25 3.15
N LYS A 121 2.56 4.15 3.83
CA LYS A 121 1.69 2.97 3.98
C LYS A 121 0.34 3.35 4.61
N ARG A 122 0.36 4.04 5.75
CA ARG A 122 -0.86 4.46 6.46
C ARG A 122 -1.76 5.28 5.54
N ARG A 123 -1.19 6.24 4.81
CA ARG A 123 -1.96 7.09 3.89
C ARG A 123 -2.59 6.30 2.74
N MET A 124 -1.89 5.32 2.19
CA MET A 124 -2.45 4.45 1.15
C MET A 124 -3.60 3.59 1.69
N LEU A 125 -3.47 3.05 2.91
CA LEU A 125 -4.53 2.27 3.54
C LEU A 125 -5.76 3.12 3.89
N GLU A 126 -5.55 4.37 4.30
CA GLU A 126 -6.65 5.33 4.50
C GLU A 126 -7.42 5.59 3.21
N LEU A 127 -6.71 5.84 2.10
CA LEU A 127 -7.36 6.04 0.81
C LEU A 127 -8.14 4.80 0.33
N LEU A 128 -7.66 3.60 0.65
CA LEU A 128 -8.41 2.37 0.36
C LEU A 128 -9.66 2.25 1.23
N SER A 129 -9.61 2.67 2.50
CA SER A 129 -10.77 2.63 3.40
C SER A 129 -11.83 3.70 3.08
N GLU A 130 -11.43 4.79 2.44
CA GLU A 130 -12.30 5.89 1.99
C GLU A 130 -12.83 5.67 0.56
N LEU A 131 -12.45 4.58 -0.10
CA LEU A 131 -12.76 4.36 -1.51
C LEU A 131 -14.23 3.96 -1.71
N GLU A 132 -15.01 4.85 -2.32
CA GLU A 132 -16.39 4.59 -2.69
C GLU A 132 -16.50 4.03 -4.12
N HIS A 133 -17.35 3.02 -4.30
CA HIS A 133 -17.62 2.42 -5.60
C HIS A 133 -18.54 3.27 -6.47
N THR A 134 -18.47 3.03 -7.78
CA THR A 134 -19.33 3.69 -8.77
C THR A 134 -19.50 2.77 -9.99
N PRO A 135 -20.61 2.87 -10.74
CA PRO A 135 -20.78 2.16 -12.01
C PRO A 135 -19.89 2.72 -13.12
N ARG A 136 -19.26 3.89 -12.94
CA ARG A 136 -18.42 4.52 -13.97
C ARG A 136 -17.12 5.11 -13.40
N PRO A 137 -16.22 4.28 -12.86
CA PRO A 137 -14.95 4.75 -12.33
C PRO A 137 -14.00 5.15 -13.47
N ASP A 138 -13.30 6.27 -13.29
CA ASP A 138 -12.33 6.75 -14.29
C ASP A 138 -10.90 6.31 -13.95
N ILE A 139 -10.56 5.11 -14.44
CA ILE A 139 -9.21 4.52 -14.35
C ILE A 139 -8.19 5.39 -15.08
N SER A 140 -8.57 6.01 -16.21
CA SER A 140 -7.64 6.83 -17.00
C SER A 140 -7.26 8.10 -16.24
N ALA A 141 -8.22 8.75 -15.57
CA ALA A 141 -7.94 9.88 -14.70
C ALA A 141 -7.10 9.50 -13.48
N ALA A 142 -7.32 8.32 -12.88
CA ALA A 142 -6.50 7.82 -11.77
C ALA A 142 -5.04 7.63 -12.20
N ILE A 143 -4.81 7.01 -13.36
CA ILE A 143 -3.47 6.84 -13.95
C ILE A 143 -2.85 8.17 -14.32
N ALA A 144 -3.62 9.10 -14.90
CA ALA A 144 -3.13 10.43 -15.22
C ALA A 144 -2.64 11.14 -13.95
N LYS A 145 -3.42 11.11 -12.86
CA LYS A 145 -3.01 11.65 -11.56
C LYS A 145 -1.74 10.97 -11.06
N ALA A 146 -1.64 9.64 -11.11
CA ALA A 146 -0.45 8.87 -10.74
C ALA A 146 0.81 9.33 -11.52
N THR A 147 0.70 9.45 -12.84
CA THR A 147 1.83 9.87 -13.70
C THR A 147 2.28 11.31 -13.50
N GLN A 148 1.43 12.18 -12.95
CA GLN A 148 1.82 13.55 -12.60
C GLN A 148 2.75 13.60 -11.39
N ILE A 149 2.67 12.61 -10.49
CA ILE A 149 3.45 12.62 -9.24
C ILE A 149 4.85 12.03 -9.42
N VAL A 150 5.04 11.05 -10.32
CA VAL A 150 6.36 10.41 -10.56
C VAL A 150 6.63 10.17 -12.04
N SER A 151 7.89 10.35 -12.44
CA SER A 151 8.35 10.09 -13.81
C SER A 151 8.92 8.69 -14.00
N ARG A 152 8.33 7.95 -14.95
CA ARG A 152 8.80 6.79 -15.75
C ARG A 152 9.41 5.57 -15.05
N GLY A 153 9.05 4.38 -15.55
CA GLY A 153 9.75 3.11 -15.27
C GLY A 153 9.11 2.20 -14.23
N GLN A 154 7.96 2.60 -13.65
CA GLN A 154 7.25 1.75 -12.70
C GLN A 154 6.53 0.59 -13.38
N ASP A 155 6.35 -0.51 -12.68
CA ASP A 155 5.41 -1.56 -13.07
C ASP A 155 3.98 -1.10 -12.76
N LEU A 156 3.06 -1.30 -13.71
CA LEU A 156 1.65 -0.96 -13.55
C LEU A 156 0.84 -2.22 -13.27
N LEU A 157 0.23 -2.25 -12.09
CA LEU A 157 -0.71 -3.28 -11.66
C LEU A 157 -2.10 -2.66 -11.56
N VAL A 158 -3.06 -3.14 -12.33
CA VAL A 158 -4.47 -2.78 -12.19
C VAL A 158 -5.20 -3.93 -11.54
N ILE A 159 -5.94 -3.65 -10.48
CA ILE A 159 -6.81 -4.60 -9.77
C ILE A 159 -8.24 -4.13 -9.99
N SER A 160 -9.06 -4.99 -10.60
CA SER A 160 -10.42 -4.63 -11.02
C SER A 160 -11.38 -5.82 -10.84
N PRO A 161 -12.65 -5.58 -10.49
CA PRO A 161 -13.71 -6.60 -10.46
C PRO A 161 -14.18 -7.01 -11.86
N ARG A 162 -13.74 -6.32 -12.91
CA ARG A 162 -14.09 -6.61 -14.31
C ARG A 162 -12.86 -6.92 -15.15
N SER A 163 -13.09 -7.51 -16.32
CA SER A 163 -12.03 -7.77 -17.29
C SER A 163 -11.53 -6.49 -17.97
N LEU A 164 -10.29 -6.52 -18.46
CA LEU A 164 -9.72 -5.44 -19.27
C LEU A 164 -10.56 -5.17 -20.53
N GLU A 165 -11.15 -6.23 -21.12
CA GLU A 165 -12.01 -6.12 -22.30
C GLU A 165 -13.28 -5.32 -21.99
N GLN A 166 -13.96 -5.61 -20.88
CA GLN A 166 -15.14 -4.87 -20.41
C GLN A 166 -14.78 -3.40 -20.14
N ALA A 167 -13.72 -3.15 -19.37
CA ALA A 167 -13.28 -1.79 -19.06
C ALA A 167 -12.89 -0.99 -20.33
N SER A 168 -12.26 -1.64 -21.31
CA SER A 168 -11.90 -1.01 -22.59
C SER A 168 -13.10 -0.76 -23.51
N ALA A 169 -14.13 -1.61 -23.43
CA ALA A 169 -15.37 -1.42 -24.18
C ALA A 169 -16.15 -0.19 -23.70
N GLU A 170 -16.15 0.08 -22.39
CA GLU A 170 -16.76 1.27 -21.80
C GLU A 170 -15.96 2.55 -22.05
N ASN A 171 -14.62 2.45 -22.07
CA ASN A 171 -13.73 3.57 -22.33
C ASN A 171 -12.68 3.20 -23.38
N ALA A 172 -12.97 3.51 -24.65
CA ALA A 172 -12.05 3.28 -25.76
C ALA A 172 -10.70 4.02 -25.62
N GLY A 173 -10.64 5.07 -24.79
CA GLY A 173 -9.41 5.81 -24.48
C GLY A 173 -8.48 5.09 -23.50
N LEU A 174 -9.00 4.11 -22.74
CA LEU A 174 -8.29 3.46 -21.64
C LEU A 174 -6.99 2.78 -22.08
N ALA A 175 -6.99 2.12 -23.24
CA ALA A 175 -5.80 1.48 -23.79
C ALA A 175 -4.62 2.45 -24.01
N ARG A 176 -4.92 3.74 -24.28
CA ARG A 176 -3.88 4.77 -24.45
C ARG A 176 -3.20 5.10 -23.13
N SER A 177 -3.94 5.07 -22.03
CA SER A 177 -3.43 5.29 -20.67
C SER A 177 -2.38 4.24 -20.29
N PHE A 178 -2.46 3.02 -20.82
CA PHE A 178 -1.49 1.94 -20.54
C PHE A 178 -0.33 1.83 -21.56
N THR A 179 -0.36 2.62 -22.64
CA THR A 179 0.62 2.50 -23.74
C THR A 179 2.09 2.57 -23.29
N PRO A 180 2.47 3.39 -22.28
CA PRO A 180 3.84 3.38 -21.78
C PRO A 180 4.30 2.04 -21.21
N TRP A 181 3.42 1.31 -20.52
CA TRP A 181 3.74 0.07 -19.79
C TRP A 181 3.58 -1.20 -20.63
N THR A 182 2.63 -1.20 -21.55
CA THR A 182 2.42 -2.33 -22.47
C THR A 182 3.64 -2.53 -23.38
N ARG A 183 4.31 -1.46 -23.79
CA ARG A 183 5.53 -1.52 -24.61
C ARG A 183 6.74 -2.11 -23.88
N THR A 184 6.81 -1.96 -22.57
CA THR A 184 7.92 -2.48 -21.75
C THR A 184 7.66 -3.86 -21.18
N GLY A 185 6.42 -4.36 -21.27
CA GLY A 185 6.01 -5.63 -20.67
C GLY A 185 5.70 -5.53 -19.17
N ASN A 186 5.58 -4.31 -18.65
CA ASN A 186 5.46 -4.03 -17.22
C ASN A 186 4.02 -3.70 -16.82
N PHE A 187 3.04 -4.30 -17.49
CA PHE A 187 1.62 -4.10 -17.26
C PHE A 187 0.96 -5.41 -16.86
N ARG A 188 0.18 -5.39 -15.77
CA ARG A 188 -0.63 -6.51 -15.29
C ARG A 188 -2.04 -6.04 -14.96
N TRP A 189 -3.02 -6.81 -15.41
CA TRP A 189 -4.43 -6.64 -15.03
C TRP A 189 -4.86 -7.87 -14.23
N ILE A 190 -5.32 -7.65 -13.01
CA ILE A 190 -5.93 -8.68 -12.17
C ILE A 190 -7.43 -8.46 -12.20
N ASN A 191 -8.14 -9.40 -12.81
CA ASN A 191 -9.59 -9.47 -12.70
C ASN A 191 -9.97 -10.31 -11.47
N VAL A 192 -10.51 -9.68 -10.43
CA VAL A 192 -10.85 -10.36 -9.17
C VAL A 192 -12.16 -11.15 -9.25
N SER A 193 -13.01 -10.93 -10.26
CA SER A 193 -14.16 -11.80 -10.51
C SER A 193 -13.80 -13.09 -11.26
N SER A 194 -12.55 -13.20 -11.73
CA SER A 194 -12.07 -14.42 -12.38
C SER A 194 -11.77 -15.51 -11.35
N ARG A 195 -12.22 -16.74 -11.63
CA ARG A 195 -11.86 -17.93 -10.83
C ARG A 195 -10.36 -18.22 -10.80
N GLU A 196 -9.59 -17.62 -11.71
CA GLU A 196 -8.13 -17.69 -11.67
C GLU A 196 -7.55 -17.04 -10.42
N ILE A 197 -8.29 -16.20 -9.70
CA ILE A 197 -7.81 -15.57 -8.48
C ILE A 197 -7.92 -16.47 -7.25
N ASP A 198 -8.82 -17.46 -7.26
CA ASP A 198 -9.05 -18.38 -6.14
C ASP A 198 -7.80 -19.20 -5.78
N GLN A 199 -6.87 -19.37 -6.72
CA GLN A 199 -5.59 -20.05 -6.48
C GLN A 199 -4.56 -19.17 -5.73
N TRP A 200 -4.79 -17.85 -5.67
CA TRP A 200 -3.88 -16.86 -5.07
C TRP A 200 -4.46 -16.15 -3.85
N VAL A 201 -5.78 -16.13 -3.69
CA VAL A 201 -6.47 -15.42 -2.61
C VAL A 201 -7.15 -16.41 -1.68
N ALA A 202 -6.95 -16.23 -0.37
CA ALA A 202 -7.63 -17.03 0.63
C ALA A 202 -9.14 -16.76 0.56
N SER A 203 -9.95 -17.81 0.42
CA SER A 203 -11.40 -17.67 0.46
C SER A 203 -11.84 -17.02 1.78
N PRO A 204 -12.84 -16.13 1.77
CA PRO A 204 -13.36 -15.55 3.01
C PRO A 204 -13.79 -16.70 3.93
N ARG A 205 -13.28 -16.68 5.15
CA ARG A 205 -13.59 -17.69 6.16
C ARG A 205 -15.07 -17.56 6.46
N LYS A 206 -15.90 -18.47 5.94
CA LYS A 206 -17.30 -18.58 6.35
C LYS A 206 -17.30 -18.77 7.86
N GLU A 207 -17.71 -17.74 8.60
CA GLU A 207 -17.94 -17.85 10.03
C GLU A 207 -19.07 -18.87 10.20
N THR A 208 -18.70 -20.09 10.59
CA THR A 208 -19.65 -21.07 11.11
C THR A 208 -20.16 -20.53 12.44
N LEU A 209 -21.24 -19.74 12.38
CA LEU A 209 -22.13 -19.50 13.50
C LEU A 209 -22.72 -20.85 13.93
N ASN A 210 -22.01 -21.57 14.79
CA ASN A 210 -22.54 -22.68 15.57
C ASN A 210 -21.56 -23.06 16.68
N SER A 211 -21.57 -22.32 17.78
CA SER A 211 -21.27 -22.89 19.10
C SER A 211 -21.73 -22.00 20.27
N THR A 212 -23.03 -21.67 20.33
CA THR A 212 -23.64 -21.12 21.57
C THR A 212 -25.01 -21.71 21.89
N ALA A 213 -25.41 -22.82 21.25
CA ALA A 213 -26.71 -23.48 21.49
C ALA A 213 -26.61 -24.81 22.26
N LEU A 214 -25.48 -25.10 22.94
CA LEU A 214 -25.31 -26.33 23.73
C LEU A 214 -24.99 -26.06 25.22
N ALA A 215 -25.48 -24.97 25.79
CA ALA A 215 -25.30 -24.64 27.21
C ALA A 215 -26.62 -24.36 27.97
N THR A 216 -27.79 -24.70 27.41
CA THR A 216 -29.10 -24.45 28.05
C THR A 216 -29.92 -25.72 28.30
N GLN A 217 -29.25 -26.87 28.45
CA GLN A 217 -29.90 -28.12 28.88
C GLN A 217 -29.09 -28.81 29.97
N ASN A 218 -28.85 -28.13 31.09
CA ASN A 218 -28.55 -28.82 32.35
C ASN A 218 -28.73 -27.91 33.57
N GLN A 219 -29.95 -27.39 33.77
CA GLN A 219 -30.33 -26.78 35.04
C GLN A 219 -31.86 -26.72 35.16
N SER A 220 -32.46 -27.88 35.36
CA SER A 220 -33.84 -27.98 35.80
C SER A 220 -33.96 -29.22 36.68
N ASP A 221 -33.34 -29.16 37.86
CA ASP A 221 -33.90 -29.85 39.01
C ASP A 221 -33.40 -29.20 40.30
N GLN A 222 -34.31 -29.12 41.30
CA GLN A 222 -34.15 -28.59 42.66
C GLN A 222 -34.57 -27.13 42.94
N THR A 223 -35.86 -26.96 43.20
CA THR A 223 -36.35 -26.24 44.40
C THR A 223 -36.10 -27.11 45.65
N PRO A 224 -35.97 -26.60 46.91
CA PRO A 224 -36.89 -25.58 47.47
C PRO A 224 -36.32 -24.59 48.52
N SER A 225 -37.19 -23.64 48.88
CA SER A 225 -37.37 -22.99 50.22
C SER A 225 -36.85 -21.55 50.41
N GLU A 226 -37.81 -20.62 50.45
CA GLU A 226 -37.82 -19.35 51.21
C GLU A 226 -37.72 -19.62 52.75
N PRO A 227 -37.47 -18.63 53.66
CA PRO A 227 -38.05 -17.27 53.61
C PRO A 227 -37.25 -16.07 54.19
N GLU A 228 -37.81 -14.89 53.89
CA GLU A 228 -37.92 -13.65 54.70
C GLU A 228 -36.66 -12.88 55.19
N GLY A 229 -36.65 -11.58 54.88
CA GLY A 229 -35.71 -10.61 55.43
C GLY A 229 -35.93 -9.18 54.92
N THR A 230 -36.96 -8.54 55.45
CA THR A 230 -37.49 -7.19 55.16
C THR A 230 -36.65 -6.04 55.75
N ARG A 231 -36.71 -4.86 55.10
CA ARG A 231 -36.41 -3.46 55.52
C ARG A 231 -35.00 -2.90 55.32
N ASP A 232 -34.91 -1.88 54.45
CA ASP A 232 -34.75 -0.42 54.74
C ASP A 232 -33.24 -0.09 54.65
N ASP A 233 -32.76 0.96 53.99
CA ASP A 233 -33.27 2.32 54.03
C ASP A 233 -32.80 3.16 52.84
N GLN A 234 -33.53 4.25 52.63
CA GLN A 234 -33.43 5.24 51.58
C GLN A 234 -32.23 6.21 51.72
N VAL A 235 -31.73 6.63 50.56
CA VAL A 235 -31.52 8.03 50.11
C VAL A 235 -30.64 8.96 50.97
N THR A 236 -29.57 9.47 50.36
CA THR A 236 -29.39 10.93 50.16
C THR A 236 -28.36 11.21 49.07
N PRO A 237 -28.63 12.14 48.14
CA PRO A 237 -27.66 12.61 47.15
C PRO A 237 -26.88 13.81 47.71
N ARG A 238 -25.61 13.97 47.30
CA ARG A 238 -24.83 15.18 47.61
C ARG A 238 -24.33 15.81 46.32
N SER A 239 -25.00 16.90 45.96
CA SER A 239 -24.57 17.93 45.02
C SER A 239 -23.36 18.69 45.56
N GLU A 240 -22.45 19.13 44.69
CA GLU A 240 -21.77 20.45 44.73
C GLU A 240 -20.83 20.61 43.50
N PRO A 241 -20.39 21.85 43.14
CA PRO A 241 -20.66 22.39 41.81
C PRO A 241 -19.45 23.05 41.09
N ASP A 242 -19.72 23.45 39.84
CA ASP A 242 -19.30 24.64 39.09
C ASP A 242 -17.84 25.15 38.94
N SER A 243 -17.59 25.50 37.66
CA SER A 243 -17.03 26.77 37.15
C SER A 243 -15.55 26.89 36.72
N HIS A 244 -15.39 27.14 35.40
CA HIS A 244 -14.74 28.29 34.72
C HIS A 244 -13.33 28.76 35.17
N ALA A 245 -12.41 29.26 34.35
CA ALA A 245 -12.31 29.58 32.92
C ALA A 245 -10.82 29.88 32.59
N LEU A 246 -10.45 29.73 31.32
CA LEU A 246 -9.19 30.19 30.72
C LEU A 246 -9.14 31.73 30.62
N PRO A 247 -7.96 32.37 30.68
CA PRO A 247 -7.79 33.70 30.12
C PRO A 247 -7.13 33.64 28.74
N ALA A 248 -7.84 34.16 27.73
CA ALA A 248 -7.28 34.66 26.49
C ALA A 248 -6.72 36.08 26.73
N THR A 249 -5.47 36.33 26.36
CA THR A 249 -4.90 37.69 26.31
C THR A 249 -5.00 38.25 24.89
N ARG A 250 -5.43 39.50 24.86
CA ARG A 250 -5.86 40.31 23.71
C ARG A 250 -4.73 41.26 23.31
N ASN A 251 -4.53 41.44 22.00
CA ASN A 251 -3.77 42.54 21.36
C ASN A 251 -4.21 43.93 21.86
N PRO A 252 -3.34 44.97 21.79
CA PRO A 252 -3.44 45.96 20.69
C PRO A 252 -2.06 46.53 20.26
N SER A 253 -1.82 47.06 19.05
CA SER A 253 -2.11 48.46 18.64
C SER A 253 -1.30 48.70 17.33
N ALA A 254 -1.93 48.93 16.18
CA ALA A 254 -2.17 50.23 15.51
C ALA A 254 -0.92 51.01 15.05
N ALA A 255 -0.94 51.35 13.74
CA ALA A 255 -0.01 52.16 12.94
C ALA A 255 0.11 53.63 13.42
N PRO A 256 1.01 54.50 12.88
CA PRO A 256 1.00 55.04 11.49
C PRO A 256 2.46 55.15 10.93
N ALA A 257 2.83 55.70 9.76
CA ALA A 257 2.31 56.75 8.90
C ALA A 257 2.89 56.68 7.47
N GLU A 258 2.22 57.40 6.58
CA GLU A 258 2.62 57.90 5.25
C GLU A 258 4.05 58.47 5.20
N ASP A 259 4.75 58.40 4.06
CA ASP A 259 4.79 59.50 3.07
C ASP A 259 5.63 59.15 1.81
N ARG A 260 5.35 59.94 0.78
CA ARG A 260 5.59 59.86 -0.66
C ARG A 260 7.03 60.23 -1.13
N HIS A 261 7.18 60.14 -2.47
CA HIS A 261 8.15 60.73 -3.41
C HIS A 261 9.22 59.73 -3.88
N SER A 262 9.47 59.50 -5.19
CA SER A 262 8.99 60.06 -6.46
C SER A 262 9.17 59.01 -7.56
#